data_AF-A0A6P3GGV9-F1
#
_entry.id   AF-A0A6P3GGV9-F1
#
_cell.length_a   1.000
_cell.length_b   1.000
_cell.length_c   1.000
_cell.angle_alpha   90.00
_cell.angle_beta   90.00
_cell.angle_gamma   90.00
#
_symmetry.space_group_name_H-M   'P 1'
#
loop_
_entity.id
_entity.type
_entity.pdbx_description
1 polymer ?
#
loop_
_entity_poly.entity_id
_entity_poly.type
_entity_poly.pdbx_seq_one_letter_code
_entity_poly.pdbx_strand_id
1 'polypeptide(L)'
;MTEDYITPDPVTTEDYTTPDPGITEDYITPDPGITEDYITPDPGIMEDYITPDLGTTEDYTSPDPGITEDYTTPDPGITEDYTTPDPGITEDYTTPDPGITEDYTTPDPGITEDYTTPDPGITEDYITPDLGTTEDYTSPDPGITEDYTTPDPDTTEDYITPDPVTMEDYTTPDPETMKDYT
;
A
#
# COMPACT_ATOMS: atom_id res chain seq x y z
N MET A 1 3.66 2.00 21.83
CA MET A 1 4.28 0.67 21.75
C MET A 1 3.13 -0.31 21.81
N THR A 2 2.81 -0.90 20.66
CA THR A 2 1.78 -1.92 20.51
C THR A 2 2.32 -2.93 19.51
N GLU A 3 2.34 -4.22 19.88
CA GLU A 3 2.64 -5.34 18.97
C GLU A 3 1.44 -6.31 19.03
N ASP A 4 0.85 -6.70 17.90
CA ASP A 4 -0.10 -7.83 17.88
C ASP A 4 0.28 -8.91 16.84
N TYR A 5 -0.09 -10.16 17.16
CA TYR A 5 0.24 -11.35 16.36
C TYR A 5 -0.96 -12.27 16.25
N ILE A 6 -1.56 -12.30 15.08
CA ILE A 6 -2.80 -13.04 14.82
C ILE A 6 -2.52 -14.20 13.86
N THR A 7 -2.74 -15.43 14.35
CA THR A 7 -2.71 -16.69 13.58
C THR A 7 -4.09 -17.39 13.63
N PRO A 8 -5.07 -16.90 12.86
CA PRO A 8 -6.45 -17.37 12.85
C PRO A 8 -6.64 -18.63 11.96
N ASP A 9 -7.68 -19.42 12.25
CA ASP A 9 -8.12 -20.64 11.52
C ASP A 9 -9.00 -20.26 10.27
N PRO A 10 -9.22 -21.17 9.29
CA PRO A 10 -9.38 -20.87 7.86
C PRO A 10 -10.80 -20.46 7.42
N VAL A 11 -11.40 -19.43 8.01
CA VAL A 11 -12.75 -19.00 7.61
C VAL A 11 -12.85 -17.50 7.36
N THR A 12 -12.70 -16.70 8.42
CA THR A 12 -12.81 -15.25 8.35
C THR A 12 -12.05 -14.67 9.53
N THR A 13 -11.14 -13.76 9.24
CA THR A 13 -10.37 -13.00 10.21
C THR A 13 -10.74 -11.55 10.06
N GLU A 14 -11.01 -10.91 11.19
CA GLU A 14 -11.31 -9.49 11.27
C GLU A 14 -10.43 -8.96 12.39
N ASP A 15 -9.54 -8.03 12.07
CA ASP A 15 -8.77 -7.30 13.07
C ASP A 15 -8.97 -5.80 12.97
N TYR A 16 -8.82 -5.11 14.11
CA TYR A 16 -9.11 -3.68 14.22
C TYR A 16 -8.16 -3.04 15.24
N THR A 17 -7.19 -2.26 14.77
CA THR A 17 -6.14 -1.65 15.63
C THR A 17 -6.21 -0.12 15.67
N THR A 18 -6.15 0.48 16.87
CA THR A 18 -6.28 1.94 17.15
C THR A 18 -5.42 2.43 18.35
N PRO A 19 -4.12 2.83 18.23
CA PRO A 19 -3.31 3.34 19.39
C PRO A 19 -3.06 4.87 19.54
N ASP A 20 -2.70 5.38 20.76
CA ASP A 20 -2.29 6.79 21.15
C ASP A 20 -1.33 6.78 22.42
N PRO A 21 -0.21 7.55 22.59
CA PRO A 21 0.76 8.11 21.64
C PRO A 21 2.02 7.23 21.43
N GLY A 22 2.18 6.72 20.20
CA GLY A 22 3.47 6.39 19.54
C GLY A 22 4.11 5.00 19.71
N ILE A 23 4.70 4.51 18.60
CA ILE A 23 5.26 3.18 18.26
C ILE A 23 4.16 2.10 18.13
N THR A 24 3.93 1.55 16.95
CA THR A 24 3.00 0.43 16.68
C THR A 24 3.64 -0.56 15.70
N GLU A 25 3.42 -1.86 15.88
CA GLU A 25 3.87 -2.96 15.04
C GLU A 25 2.69 -3.96 14.91
N ASP A 26 2.15 -4.26 13.74
CA ASP A 26 1.10 -5.30 13.62
C ASP A 26 1.50 -6.40 12.63
N TYR A 27 1.10 -7.65 12.95
CA TYR A 27 1.51 -8.85 12.22
C TYR A 27 0.34 -9.84 12.10
N ILE A 28 -0.22 -9.89 10.90
CA ILE A 28 -1.35 -10.76 10.59
C ILE A 28 -0.91 -11.85 9.61
N THR A 29 -0.99 -13.11 10.05
CA THR A 29 -0.69 -14.32 9.23
C THR A 29 -1.90 -15.27 9.20
N PRO A 30 -2.97 -14.95 8.45
CA PRO A 30 -4.18 -15.76 8.39
C PRO A 30 -4.02 -17.00 7.53
N ASP A 31 -4.55 -18.14 8.01
CA ASP A 31 -4.78 -19.33 7.19
C ASP A 31 -5.86 -19.02 6.12
N PRO A 32 -5.96 -19.82 5.03
CA PRO A 32 -6.76 -19.50 3.84
C PRO A 32 -8.20 -19.07 4.15
N GLY A 33 -8.64 -17.94 3.58
CA GLY A 33 -9.96 -17.39 3.91
C GLY A 33 -10.21 -15.97 3.42
N ILE A 34 -11.03 -15.25 4.18
CA ILE A 34 -11.23 -13.81 4.04
C ILE A 34 -10.55 -13.14 5.23
N THR A 35 -9.74 -12.13 4.97
CA THR A 35 -9.07 -11.31 5.97
C THR A 35 -9.47 -9.87 5.75
N GLU A 36 -10.02 -9.24 6.77
CA GLU A 36 -10.20 -7.78 6.81
C GLU A 36 -9.36 -7.26 7.98
N ASP A 37 -8.43 -6.34 7.69
CA ASP A 37 -7.64 -5.63 8.70
C ASP A 37 -7.88 -4.11 8.59
N TYR A 38 -7.86 -3.44 9.74
CA TYR A 38 -8.20 -2.03 9.85
C TYR A 38 -7.34 -1.37 10.93
N ILE A 39 -6.35 -0.57 10.52
CA ILE A 39 -5.38 0.04 11.43
C ILE A 39 -5.46 1.58 11.40
N THR A 40 -5.55 2.20 12.58
CA THR A 40 -5.70 3.67 12.79
C THR A 40 -4.91 4.18 14.02
N PRO A 41 -3.58 4.37 13.93
CA PRO A 41 -2.72 4.84 15.04
C PRO A 41 -2.62 6.37 15.19
N ASP A 42 -2.24 6.85 16.38
CA ASP A 42 -1.97 8.24 16.81
C ASP A 42 -0.83 8.28 17.90
N PRO A 43 -0.03 9.35 18.11
CA PRO A 43 0.97 9.84 17.16
C PRO A 43 2.36 9.15 17.27
N GLY A 44 2.78 8.50 16.17
CA GLY A 44 4.18 8.44 15.73
C GLY A 44 4.93 7.10 15.82
N ILE A 45 5.35 6.63 14.63
CA ILE A 45 6.03 5.38 14.25
C ILE A 45 5.08 4.17 14.26
N MET A 46 4.77 3.64 13.08
CA MET A 46 4.08 2.37 12.92
C MET A 46 4.73 1.53 11.81
N GLU A 47 4.86 0.22 12.05
CA GLU A 47 5.10 -0.79 11.02
C GLU A 47 3.91 -1.76 11.00
N ASP A 48 3.35 -2.05 9.83
CA ASP A 48 2.36 -3.10 9.66
C ASP A 48 2.87 -4.16 8.68
N TYR A 49 2.49 -5.42 8.92
CA TYR A 49 2.92 -6.57 8.14
C TYR A 49 1.78 -7.58 8.01
N ILE A 50 1.13 -7.53 6.85
CA ILE A 50 0.03 -8.41 6.52
C ILE A 50 0.51 -9.47 5.53
N THR A 51 0.49 -10.73 5.97
CA THR A 51 0.96 -11.90 5.19
C THR A 51 -0.10 -13.00 5.14
N PRO A 52 -1.24 -12.75 4.46
CA PRO A 52 -2.34 -13.70 4.36
C PRO A 52 -2.01 -14.85 3.41
N ASP A 53 -2.42 -16.08 3.79
CA ASP A 53 -2.46 -17.22 2.88
C ASP A 53 -3.62 -17.06 1.86
N LEU A 54 -3.70 -17.95 0.87
CA LEU A 54 -4.70 -18.00 -0.22
C LEU A 54 -6.09 -17.47 0.16
N GLY A 55 -6.53 -16.38 -0.46
CA GLY A 55 -7.78 -15.76 -0.03
C GLY A 55 -8.19 -14.47 -0.70
N THR A 56 -9.10 -13.78 -0.02
CA THR A 56 -9.40 -12.36 -0.24
C THR A 56 -8.88 -11.60 0.98
N THR A 57 -8.09 -10.57 0.74
CA THR A 57 -7.55 -9.69 1.77
C THR A 57 -7.99 -8.27 1.47
N GLU A 58 -8.57 -7.62 2.46
CA GLU A 58 -8.77 -6.17 2.46
C GLU A 58 -7.98 -5.62 3.65
N ASP A 59 -7.06 -4.71 3.38
CA ASP A 59 -6.36 -3.95 4.41
C ASP A 59 -6.68 -2.45 4.30
N TYR A 60 -6.76 -1.79 5.45
CA TYR A 60 -7.07 -0.38 5.56
C TYR A 60 -6.22 0.29 6.64
N THR A 61 -5.18 0.98 6.21
CA THR A 61 -4.25 1.69 7.09
C THR A 61 -4.47 3.21 7.03
N SER A 62 -4.68 3.84 8.20
CA SER A 62 -4.89 5.29 8.31
C SER A 62 -4.16 5.88 9.52
N PRO A 63 -2.84 6.15 9.39
CA PRO A 63 -1.99 6.63 10.47
C PRO A 63 -2.00 8.15 10.68
N ASP A 64 -2.12 8.61 11.94
CA ASP A 64 -1.93 10.02 12.36
C ASP A 64 -0.44 10.47 12.26
N PRO A 65 -0.11 11.78 12.33
CA PRO A 65 1.16 12.36 11.87
C PRO A 65 2.43 11.68 12.39
N GLY A 66 3.31 11.26 11.48
CA GLY A 66 4.52 10.53 11.88
C GLY A 66 5.38 9.98 10.74
N ILE A 67 6.05 8.87 11.06
CA ILE A 67 6.67 7.96 10.08
C ILE A 67 5.80 6.71 10.09
N THR A 68 5.41 6.22 8.92
CA THR A 68 4.66 4.98 8.74
C THR A 68 5.38 4.13 7.70
N GLU A 69 5.52 2.85 7.99
CA GLU A 69 5.88 1.82 7.00
C GLU A 69 4.76 0.79 6.96
N ASP A 70 4.24 0.50 5.78
CA ASP A 70 3.25 -0.56 5.55
C ASP A 70 3.84 -1.63 4.62
N TYR A 71 3.53 -2.90 4.88
CA TYR A 71 4.06 -4.04 4.15
C TYR A 71 2.99 -5.12 3.96
N THR A 72 2.40 -5.14 2.76
CA THR A 72 1.40 -6.14 2.38
C THR A 72 2.02 -7.20 1.46
N THR A 73 2.09 -8.45 1.92
CA THR A 73 2.63 -9.60 1.16
C THR A 73 1.63 -10.78 1.11
N PRO A 74 0.54 -10.67 0.33
CA PRO A 74 -0.48 -11.70 0.24
C PRO A 74 -0.06 -12.87 -0.65
N ASP A 75 -0.36 -14.11 -0.24
CA ASP A 75 -0.35 -15.33 -1.09
C ASP A 75 -1.44 -15.24 -2.20
N PRO A 76 -1.48 -16.16 -3.19
CA PRO A 76 -2.30 -16.01 -4.40
C PRO A 76 -3.80 -15.75 -4.12
N GLY A 77 -4.35 -14.66 -4.64
CA GLY A 77 -5.69 -14.24 -4.24
C GLY A 77 -6.22 -12.98 -4.91
N ILE A 78 -7.14 -12.33 -4.20
CA ILE A 78 -7.57 -10.95 -4.44
C ILE A 78 -7.09 -10.14 -3.24
N THR A 79 -6.38 -9.07 -3.48
CA THR A 79 -5.92 -8.14 -2.44
C THR A 79 -6.39 -6.74 -2.79
N GLU A 80 -7.00 -6.08 -1.82
CA GLU A 80 -7.26 -4.65 -1.86
C GLU A 80 -6.52 -4.02 -0.68
N ASP A 81 -5.65 -3.06 -0.95
CA ASP A 81 -4.90 -2.29 0.05
C ASP A 81 -5.30 -0.81 -0.04
N TYR A 82 -5.45 -0.16 1.12
CA TYR A 82 -5.93 1.22 1.22
C TYR A 82 -5.16 1.98 2.30
N THR A 83 -4.17 2.76 1.86
CA THR A 83 -3.29 3.55 2.74
C THR A 83 -3.65 5.03 2.71
N THR A 84 -4.05 5.58 3.86
CA THR A 84 -4.53 6.98 4.02
C THR A 84 -3.82 7.72 5.17
N PRO A 85 -2.53 8.04 5.02
CA PRO A 85 -1.72 8.62 6.08
C PRO A 85 -1.94 10.13 6.24
N ASP A 86 -1.95 10.61 7.48
CA ASP A 86 -1.87 12.02 7.87
C ASP A 86 -0.46 12.61 7.58
N PRO A 87 -0.25 13.94 7.72
CA PRO A 87 1.00 14.60 7.33
C PRO A 87 2.27 13.99 7.95
N GLY A 88 3.20 13.53 7.11
CA GLY A 88 4.36 12.78 7.60
C GLY A 88 5.33 12.29 6.52
N ILE A 89 6.03 11.22 6.87
CA ILE A 89 6.76 10.37 5.92
C ILE A 89 6.02 9.04 5.90
N THR A 90 5.61 8.58 4.72
CA THR A 90 4.99 7.28 4.52
C THR A 90 5.82 6.49 3.52
N GLU A 91 6.10 5.25 3.85
CA GLU A 91 6.61 4.24 2.93
C GLU A 91 5.59 3.11 2.84
N ASP A 92 5.12 2.80 1.64
CA ASP A 92 4.20 1.69 1.37
C ASP A 92 4.88 0.65 0.48
N TYR A 93 4.70 -0.63 0.80
CA TYR A 93 5.36 -1.74 0.12
C TYR A 93 4.39 -2.89 -0.14
N THR A 94 3.84 -2.92 -1.35
CA THR A 94 2.91 -3.96 -1.79
C THR A 94 3.61 -5.01 -2.66
N THR A 95 3.65 -6.25 -2.17
CA THR A 95 4.32 -7.39 -2.85
C THR A 95 3.40 -8.61 -2.99
N PRO A 96 2.37 -8.53 -3.85
CA PRO A 96 1.39 -9.59 -3.98
C PRO A 96 1.89 -10.76 -4.81
N ASP A 97 1.58 -11.99 -4.37
CA ASP A 97 1.70 -13.21 -5.18
C ASP A 97 0.67 -13.21 -6.34
N PRO A 98 0.71 -14.19 -7.28
CA PRO A 98 -0.11 -14.17 -8.49
C PRO A 98 -1.63 -14.03 -8.22
N GLY A 99 -2.23 -12.96 -8.73
CA GLY A 99 -3.62 -12.64 -8.38
C GLY A 99 -4.21 -11.41 -9.07
N ILE A 100 -5.24 -10.86 -8.42
CA ILE A 100 -5.71 -9.49 -8.65
C ILE A 100 -5.24 -8.67 -7.44
N THR A 101 -4.58 -7.55 -7.68
CA THR A 101 -4.22 -6.59 -6.64
C THR A 101 -4.73 -5.21 -7.03
N GLU A 102 -5.40 -4.56 -6.10
CA GLU A 102 -5.73 -3.14 -6.17
C GLU A 102 -5.07 -2.45 -4.99
N ASP A 103 -4.25 -1.43 -5.26
CA ASP A 103 -3.58 -0.62 -4.24
C ASP A 103 -4.04 0.84 -4.35
N TYR A 104 -4.31 1.47 -3.22
CA TYR A 104 -4.88 2.82 -3.14
C TYR A 104 -4.20 3.65 -2.06
N THR A 105 -3.23 4.47 -2.48
CA THR A 105 -2.46 5.35 -1.59
C THR A 105 -2.94 6.80 -1.68
N THR A 106 -3.53 7.34 -0.61
CA THR A 106 -4.05 8.72 -0.56
C THR A 106 -3.45 9.54 0.61
N PRO A 107 -2.19 9.99 0.50
CA PRO A 107 -1.49 10.66 1.59
C PRO A 107 -1.84 12.15 1.72
N ASP A 108 -1.97 12.61 2.95
CA ASP A 108 -1.98 14.02 3.32
C ASP A 108 -0.58 14.66 3.11
N PRO A 109 -0.44 16.00 3.25
CA PRO A 109 0.81 16.69 2.90
C PRO A 109 2.08 16.17 3.56
N GLY A 110 3.05 15.71 2.77
CA GLY A 110 4.24 15.03 3.30
C GLY A 110 5.26 14.56 2.27
N ILE A 111 6.01 13.52 2.65
CA ILE A 111 6.82 12.70 1.74
C ILE A 111 6.17 11.32 1.68
N THR A 112 5.89 10.85 0.48
CA THR A 112 5.37 9.50 0.24
C THR A 112 6.31 8.76 -0.69
N GLU A 113 6.71 7.57 -0.29
CA GLU A 113 7.37 6.59 -1.15
C GLU A 113 6.44 5.37 -1.26
N ASP A 114 6.11 4.99 -2.49
CA ASP A 114 5.23 3.85 -2.78
C ASP A 114 6.01 2.83 -3.64
N TYR A 115 5.95 1.56 -3.27
CA TYR A 115 6.72 0.49 -3.89
C TYR A 115 5.85 -0.74 -4.20
N THR A 116 5.34 -0.78 -5.42
CA THR A 116 4.51 -1.90 -5.91
C THR A 116 5.34 -2.91 -6.72
N THR A 117 5.46 -4.15 -6.22
CA THR A 117 6.20 -5.25 -6.88
C THR A 117 5.37 -6.53 -7.06
N PRO A 118 4.36 -6.52 -7.95
CA PRO A 118 3.45 -7.63 -8.11
C PRO A 118 4.05 -8.80 -8.90
N ASP A 119 3.77 -10.02 -8.46
CA ASP A 119 3.96 -11.25 -9.23
C ASP A 119 2.96 -11.30 -10.43
N PRO A 120 3.05 -12.30 -11.33
CA PRO A 120 2.22 -12.34 -12.53
C PRO A 120 0.70 -12.30 -12.27
N GLY A 121 0.04 -11.23 -12.70
CA GLY A 121 -1.39 -11.02 -12.40
C GLY A 121 -2.02 -9.83 -13.12
N ILE A 122 -3.07 -9.30 -12.50
CA ILE A 122 -3.61 -7.97 -12.79
C ILE A 122 -3.31 -7.11 -11.57
N THR A 123 -2.66 -5.99 -11.78
CA THR A 123 -2.38 -4.99 -10.74
C THR A 123 -2.95 -3.66 -11.18
N GLU A 124 -3.72 -3.04 -10.31
CA GLU A 124 -4.16 -1.67 -10.44
C GLU A 124 -3.59 -0.88 -9.26
N ASP A 125 -2.85 0.18 -9.53
CA ASP A 125 -2.25 1.05 -8.52
C ASP A 125 -2.79 2.48 -8.67
N TYR A 126 -3.21 3.08 -7.57
CA TYR A 126 -3.89 4.37 -7.53
C TYR A 126 -3.30 5.29 -6.46
N ILE A 127 -2.41 6.19 -6.88
CA ILE A 127 -1.77 7.13 -5.97
C ILE A 127 -2.36 8.54 -6.13
N THR A 128 -2.97 9.05 -5.06
CA THR A 128 -3.63 10.36 -5.03
C THR A 128 -3.14 11.27 -3.89
N PRO A 129 -1.88 11.75 -3.96
CA PRO A 129 -1.28 12.54 -2.90
C PRO A 129 -1.78 14.00 -2.90
N ASP A 130 -1.90 14.59 -1.70
CA ASP A 130 -2.02 16.04 -1.49
C ASP A 130 -0.61 16.70 -1.59
N LEU A 131 -0.49 17.96 -1.16
CA LEU A 131 0.73 18.77 -1.27
C LEU A 131 1.99 18.12 -0.67
N GLY A 132 2.93 17.69 -1.50
CA GLY A 132 4.15 17.06 -0.99
C GLY A 132 5.19 16.68 -2.03
N THR A 133 6.03 15.72 -1.66
CA THR A 133 6.90 14.97 -2.57
C THR A 133 6.41 13.53 -2.62
N THR A 134 6.17 13.02 -3.82
CA THR A 134 5.77 11.62 -4.05
C THR A 134 6.81 10.95 -4.93
N GLU A 135 7.32 9.82 -4.49
CA GLU A 135 8.11 8.89 -5.30
C GLU A 135 7.32 7.58 -5.42
N ASP A 136 7.06 7.15 -6.65
CA ASP A 136 6.36 5.90 -6.96
C ASP A 136 7.31 4.97 -7.71
N TYR A 137 7.38 3.71 -7.27
CA TYR A 137 8.25 2.68 -7.81
C TYR A 137 7.48 1.41 -8.14
N THR A 138 6.97 1.33 -9.37
CA THR A 138 6.30 0.14 -9.88
C THR A 138 7.25 -0.80 -10.65
N SER A 139 7.40 -2.04 -10.17
CA SER A 139 8.26 -3.07 -10.77
C SER A 139 7.54 -4.43 -10.93
N PRO A 140 6.61 -4.55 -11.89
CA PRO A 140 5.78 -5.73 -12.06
C PRO A 140 6.48 -6.86 -12.81
N ASP A 141 6.19 -8.09 -12.40
CA ASP A 141 6.44 -9.31 -13.17
C ASP A 141 5.44 -9.39 -14.38
N PRO A 142 5.57 -10.37 -15.30
CA PRO A 142 4.74 -10.41 -16.51
C PRO A 142 3.23 -10.51 -16.26
N GLY A 143 2.52 -9.39 -16.38
CA GLY A 143 1.06 -9.30 -16.16
C GLY A 143 0.39 -8.16 -16.92
N ILE A 144 -0.79 -7.76 -16.43
CA ILE A 144 -1.44 -6.50 -16.77
C ILE A 144 -1.22 -5.56 -15.58
N THR A 145 -0.65 -4.39 -15.83
CA THR A 145 -0.46 -3.35 -14.83
C THR A 145 -1.16 -2.08 -15.32
N GLU A 146 -2.04 -1.54 -14.50
CA GLU A 146 -2.62 -0.21 -14.67
C GLU A 146 -2.17 0.67 -13.50
N ASP A 147 -1.60 1.82 -13.81
CA ASP A 147 -1.06 2.76 -12.83
C ASP A 147 -1.75 4.12 -13.03
N TYR A 148 -2.30 4.67 -11.95
CA TYR A 148 -3.09 5.88 -11.93
C TYR A 148 -2.59 6.86 -10.87
N THR A 149 -1.63 7.68 -11.24
CA THR A 149 -1.19 8.80 -10.40
C THR A 149 -2.00 10.07 -10.67
N THR A 150 -2.77 10.56 -9.67
CA THR A 150 -3.52 11.83 -9.77
C THR A 150 -3.14 12.79 -8.64
N PRO A 151 -2.02 13.50 -8.77
CA PRO A 151 -1.45 14.16 -7.61
C PRO A 151 -1.81 15.66 -7.59
N ASP A 152 -1.89 16.24 -6.38
CA ASP A 152 -1.82 17.70 -6.09
C ASP A 152 -0.51 18.07 -5.32
N PRO A 153 0.72 17.73 -5.80
CA PRO A 153 1.95 17.89 -5.03
C PRO A 153 2.84 19.03 -5.57
N ASP A 154 3.92 19.34 -4.83
CA ASP A 154 5.01 20.18 -5.36
C ASP A 154 5.89 19.38 -6.34
N THR A 155 6.16 18.09 -6.06
CA THR A 155 7.06 17.24 -6.88
C THR A 155 6.60 15.79 -6.92
N THR A 156 6.53 15.21 -8.13
CA THR A 156 6.30 13.77 -8.36
C THR A 156 7.44 13.17 -9.17
N GLU A 157 7.97 12.03 -8.73
CA GLU A 157 8.85 11.17 -9.52
C GLU A 157 8.23 9.78 -9.61
N ASP A 158 8.09 9.26 -10.83
CA ASP A 158 7.50 7.96 -11.09
C ASP A 158 8.54 7.07 -11.80
N TYR A 159 8.80 5.89 -11.23
CA TYR A 159 9.79 4.92 -11.68
C TYR A 159 9.16 3.57 -11.98
N ILE A 160 8.98 3.32 -13.27
CA ILE A 160 8.45 2.06 -13.76
C ILE A 160 9.59 1.24 -14.36
N THR A 161 9.81 0.01 -13.87
CA THR A 161 10.73 -0.92 -14.53
C THR A 161 9.98 -1.96 -15.38
N PRO A 162 10.38 -2.15 -16.65
CA PRO A 162 9.56 -2.95 -17.57
C PRO A 162 9.87 -4.45 -17.50
N ASP A 163 8.92 -5.25 -17.01
CA ASP A 163 8.63 -6.62 -17.48
C ASP A 163 7.12 -7.00 -17.63
N PRO A 164 6.11 -6.08 -17.68
CA PRO A 164 4.72 -6.48 -17.85
C PRO A 164 4.38 -6.89 -19.30
N VAL A 165 3.37 -7.75 -19.45
CA VAL A 165 2.82 -8.12 -20.78
C VAL A 165 1.99 -6.98 -21.36
N THR A 166 1.30 -6.21 -20.52
CA THR A 166 0.54 -5.02 -20.88
C THR A 166 0.65 -4.01 -19.75
N MET A 167 0.88 -2.75 -20.09
CA MET A 167 0.98 -1.66 -19.13
C MET A 167 0.22 -0.45 -19.63
N GLU A 168 -0.61 0.12 -18.77
CA GLU A 168 -1.23 1.44 -18.94
C GLU A 168 -0.82 2.32 -17.75
N ASP A 169 -0.34 3.53 -18.02
CA ASP A 169 0.01 4.54 -17.02
C ASP A 169 -0.77 5.82 -17.35
N TYR A 170 -1.47 6.32 -16.34
CA TYR A 170 -2.40 7.43 -16.41
C TYR A 170 -2.10 8.49 -15.36
N THR A 171 -1.10 9.32 -15.63
CA THR A 171 -0.90 10.51 -14.81
C THR A 171 -1.78 11.71 -15.24
N THR A 172 -2.59 12.28 -14.33
CA THR A 172 -3.38 13.51 -14.59
C THR A 172 -2.96 14.70 -13.72
N PRO A 173 -2.93 15.94 -14.24
CA PRO A 173 -2.05 16.97 -13.70
C PRO A 173 -2.68 17.90 -12.64
N ASP A 174 -1.98 18.11 -11.52
CA ASP A 174 -1.72 19.41 -10.86
C ASP A 174 -0.32 19.56 -10.16
N PRO A 175 0.81 18.90 -10.56
CA PRO A 175 2.11 19.14 -9.91
C PRO A 175 2.89 20.36 -10.45
N GLU A 176 3.67 21.04 -9.59
CA GLU A 176 4.66 22.05 -10.04
C GLU A 176 5.80 21.40 -10.86
N THR A 177 6.22 20.18 -10.48
CA THR A 177 7.30 19.41 -11.13
C THR A 177 6.95 17.92 -11.21
N MET A 178 7.14 17.30 -12.38
CA MET A 178 6.89 15.87 -12.62
C MET A 178 8.04 15.27 -13.45
N LYS A 179 8.50 14.07 -13.10
CA LYS A 179 9.45 13.28 -13.89
C LYS A 179 9.10 11.80 -13.93
N ASP A 180 9.05 11.25 -15.14
CA ASP A 180 8.73 9.84 -15.37
C ASP A 180 9.99 9.11 -15.86
N TYR A 181 10.26 7.95 -15.28
CA TYR A 181 11.38 7.09 -15.59
C TYR A 181 10.85 5.71 -15.99
N THR A 182 11.18 5.29 -17.22
CA THR A 182 10.82 4.00 -17.83
C THR A 182 12.03 3.34 -18.49
#